data_AF-A0A819PSP1-F1
#
_entry.id   AF-A0A819PSP1-F1
#
_cell.length_a   1.000
_cell.length_b   1.000
_cell.length_c   1.000
_cell.angle_alpha   90.00
_cell.angle_beta   90.00
_cell.angle_gamma   90.00
#
_symmetry.space_group_name_H-M   'P 1'
#
loop_
_entity.id
_entity.type
_entity.pdbx_description
1 polymer ?
#
loop_
_entity_poly.entity_id
_entity_poly.type
_entity_poly.pdbx_seq_one_letter_code
_entity_poly.pdbx_strand_id
1 'polypeptide(L)'
;MTINNRHDYFKRLGISGPQHRFFFGHYKDLWSVKSISRQLQQWICQYSSIYGLFMGTTLMYVVSDVGFLQEVYIKQFSSFHSLNIANILRIEDSESVHLLRASRARWRRQRHFLNPTFSSAKLKLMSTLVHGCIEVMLNKLSQMTNNEHTEIHIYELYKRLTMNVICRCAFGIDTDMQNDINNPYLQISAAVFKIDLNELQFVRLSNLIPILACPLHYILFSIATICNKLIELIPFLGNYIQEIPNLWLINRVQDVVNL
;
A
#
# COMPACT_ATOMS: atom_id res chain seq x y z
N MET A 1 -30.42 13.51 4.24
CA MET A 1 -29.99 13.25 5.62
C MET A 1 -28.92 14.28 5.99
N THR A 2 -29.18 15.14 6.98
CA THR A 2 -28.25 16.19 7.46
C THR A 2 -27.02 15.58 8.16
N ILE A 3 -25.88 16.28 8.14
CA ILE A 3 -24.60 15.83 8.72
C ILE A 3 -24.75 15.51 10.22
N ASN A 4 -25.50 16.32 10.97
CA ASN A 4 -25.76 16.07 12.40
C ASN A 4 -26.55 14.79 12.67
N ASN A 5 -27.49 14.40 11.78
CA ASN A 5 -28.24 13.15 11.95
C ASN A 5 -27.38 11.90 11.74
N ARG A 6 -26.23 12.01 11.05
CA ARG A 6 -25.28 10.90 10.89
C ARG A 6 -24.48 10.65 12.17
N HIS A 7 -24.18 11.70 12.93
CA HIS A 7 -23.33 11.63 14.11
C HIS A 7 -23.93 10.84 15.29
N ASP A 8 -25.25 10.65 15.31
CA ASP A 8 -25.93 9.79 16.27
C ASP A 8 -26.18 8.37 15.74
N TYR A 9 -25.69 8.01 14.55
CA TYR A 9 -25.93 6.70 13.94
C TYR A 9 -25.52 5.54 14.86
N PHE A 10 -24.27 5.55 15.35
CA PHE A 10 -23.80 4.49 16.26
C PHE A 10 -24.54 4.50 17.60
N LYS A 11 -24.88 5.69 18.12
CA LYS A 11 -25.67 5.81 19.35
C LYS A 11 -27.05 5.17 19.21
N ARG A 12 -27.72 5.38 18.07
CA ARG A 12 -29.04 4.76 17.76
C ARG A 12 -28.96 3.24 17.66
N LEU A 13 -27.82 2.70 17.26
CA LEU A 13 -27.56 1.26 17.18
C LEU A 13 -27.02 0.67 18.50
N GLY A 14 -26.83 1.49 19.54
CA GLY A 14 -26.23 1.04 20.80
C GLY A 14 -24.74 0.67 20.69
N ILE A 15 -24.05 1.16 19.66
CA ILE A 15 -22.65 0.85 19.39
C ILE A 15 -21.78 1.93 20.03
N SER A 16 -20.89 1.50 20.92
CA SER A 16 -19.90 2.35 21.59
C SER A 16 -18.87 2.90 20.60
N GLY A 17 -18.21 3.99 20.97
CA GLY A 17 -17.08 4.53 20.23
C GLY A 17 -16.59 5.86 20.81
N PRO A 18 -15.41 6.33 20.39
CA PRO A 18 -14.88 7.60 20.84
C PRO A 18 -15.78 8.78 20.47
N GLN A 19 -15.62 9.86 21.23
CA GLN A 19 -16.32 11.11 20.93
C GLN A 19 -15.73 11.70 19.64
N HIS A 20 -16.59 11.89 18.65
CA HIS A 20 -16.19 12.45 17.37
C HIS A 20 -16.16 13.97 17.42
N ARG A 21 -15.37 14.58 16.54
CA ARG A 21 -15.35 16.03 16.33
C ARG A 21 -16.22 16.37 15.11
N PHE A 22 -16.95 17.47 15.20
CA PHE A 22 -17.75 17.97 14.08
C PHE A 22 -16.87 18.11 12.82
N PHE A 23 -17.41 17.69 11.66
CA PHE A 23 -16.76 17.67 10.34
C PHE A 23 -15.58 16.69 10.17
N PHE A 24 -14.63 16.64 11.09
CA PHE A 24 -13.45 15.78 11.00
C PHE A 24 -13.71 14.32 11.41
N GLY A 25 -14.78 14.07 12.17
CA GLY A 25 -14.98 12.78 12.82
C GLY A 25 -13.80 12.48 13.74
N HIS A 26 -13.16 11.33 13.53
CA HIS A 26 -11.97 10.87 14.24
C HIS A 26 -10.67 11.06 13.45
N TYR A 27 -10.71 11.64 12.24
CA TYR A 27 -9.48 11.90 11.48
C TYR A 27 -8.49 12.75 12.26
N LYS A 28 -8.97 13.76 12.99
CA LYS A 28 -8.09 14.64 13.77
C LYS A 28 -7.29 13.88 14.80
N ASP A 29 -7.91 12.92 15.49
CA ASP A 29 -7.23 12.11 16.50
C ASP A 29 -6.28 11.11 15.82
N LEU A 30 -6.72 10.48 14.72
CA LEU A 30 -5.92 9.51 13.97
C LEU A 30 -4.72 10.12 13.23
N TRP A 31 -4.79 11.36 12.77
CA TRP A 31 -3.66 12.04 12.12
C TRP A 31 -2.66 12.64 13.10
N SER A 32 -3.05 12.78 14.37
CA SER A 32 -2.17 13.34 15.41
C SER A 32 -1.34 12.28 16.12
N VAL A 33 -1.68 11.00 15.95
CA VAL A 33 -0.98 9.89 16.61
C VAL A 33 0.17 9.35 15.76
N LYS A 34 1.24 8.91 16.43
CA LYS A 34 2.38 8.26 15.78
C LYS A 34 2.06 6.90 15.19
N SER A 35 1.04 6.21 15.72
CA SER A 35 0.65 4.87 15.27
C SER A 35 -0.87 4.71 15.33
N ILE A 36 -1.49 4.72 14.15
CA ILE A 36 -2.92 4.47 13.99
C ILE A 36 -3.30 3.12 14.59
N SER A 37 -2.54 2.05 14.30
CA SER A 37 -2.83 0.71 14.80
C SER A 37 -2.86 0.65 16.34
N ARG A 38 -1.92 1.30 17.02
CA ARG A 38 -1.92 1.36 18.50
C ARG A 38 -3.10 2.15 19.03
N GLN A 39 -3.47 3.26 18.37
CA GLN A 39 -4.64 4.05 18.76
C GLN A 39 -5.95 3.25 18.62
N LEU A 40 -6.10 2.51 17.52
CA LEU A 40 -7.25 1.62 17.32
C LEU A 40 -7.28 0.52 18.38
N GLN A 41 -6.15 -0.09 18.70
CA GLN A 41 -6.06 -1.09 19.77
C GLN A 41 -6.45 -0.52 21.15
N GLN A 42 -6.00 0.68 21.48
CA GLN A 42 -6.39 1.35 22.72
C GLN A 42 -7.90 1.59 22.79
N TRP A 43 -8.54 1.97 21.68
CA TRP A 43 -9.98 2.13 21.61
C TRP A 43 -10.74 0.79 21.73
N ILE A 44 -10.20 -0.31 21.22
CA ILE A 44 -10.76 -1.66 21.49
C ILE A 44 -10.81 -1.91 23.00
N CYS A 45 -9.71 -1.64 23.71
CA CYS A 45 -9.64 -1.85 25.16
C CYS A 45 -10.58 -0.91 25.96
N GLN A 46 -10.83 0.30 25.45
CA GLN A 46 -11.64 1.31 26.14
C GLN A 46 -13.15 1.16 25.92
N TYR A 47 -13.57 0.75 24.73
CA TYR A 47 -14.98 0.76 24.35
C TYR A 47 -15.55 -0.66 24.33
N SER A 48 -15.17 -1.46 23.35
CA SER A 48 -15.59 -2.86 23.21
C SER A 48 -14.86 -3.51 22.04
N SER A 49 -15.11 -4.82 21.85
CA SER A 49 -14.58 -5.57 20.72
C SER A 49 -15.07 -5.05 19.36
N ILE A 50 -16.21 -4.36 19.32
CA ILE A 50 -16.79 -3.75 18.11
C ILE A 50 -17.21 -2.32 18.41
N TYR A 51 -16.53 -1.34 17.82
CA TYR A 51 -16.88 0.07 18.02
C TYR A 51 -16.94 0.85 16.70
N GLY A 52 -17.68 1.95 16.74
CA GLY A 52 -17.93 2.81 15.59
C GLY A 52 -16.97 3.99 15.50
N LEU A 53 -16.53 4.30 14.29
CA LEU A 53 -15.75 5.47 13.95
C LEU A 53 -16.42 6.28 12.83
N PHE A 54 -16.42 7.60 12.99
CA PHE A 54 -16.66 8.56 11.92
C PHE A 54 -15.36 8.95 11.25
N MET A 55 -15.17 8.58 9.99
CA MET A 55 -14.03 8.97 9.16
C MET A 55 -14.48 10.06 8.20
N GLY A 56 -14.51 11.30 8.69
CA GLY A 56 -15.10 12.44 7.98
C GLY A 56 -16.60 12.20 7.79
N THR A 57 -17.03 11.96 6.56
CA THR A 57 -18.44 11.66 6.22
C THR A 57 -18.76 10.17 6.15
N THR A 58 -17.75 9.30 6.28
CA THR A 58 -17.86 7.84 6.17
C THR A 58 -17.98 7.20 7.56
N LEU A 59 -18.88 6.22 7.69
CA LEU A 59 -19.02 5.38 8.88
C LEU A 59 -18.09 4.18 8.75
N MET A 60 -17.34 3.87 9.80
CA MET A 60 -16.40 2.75 9.85
C MET A 60 -16.63 1.95 11.13
N TYR A 61 -16.61 0.63 11.00
CA TYR A 61 -16.59 -0.28 12.14
C TYR A 61 -15.17 -0.77 12.35
N VAL A 62 -14.74 -0.81 13.60
CA VAL A 62 -13.52 -1.51 14.00
C VAL A 62 -13.94 -2.74 14.78
N VAL A 63 -13.48 -3.90 14.33
CA VAL A 63 -13.91 -5.21 14.82
C VAL A 63 -12.68 -6.00 15.25
N SER A 64 -12.74 -6.56 16.46
CA SER A 64 -11.77 -7.52 17.00
C SER A 64 -12.40 -8.85 17.43
N ASP A 65 -13.72 -8.97 17.30
CA ASP A 65 -14.43 -10.22 17.55
C ASP A 65 -14.15 -11.25 16.44
N VAL A 66 -13.62 -12.42 16.81
CA VAL A 66 -13.20 -13.46 15.87
C VAL A 66 -14.39 -14.04 15.10
N GLY A 67 -15.54 -14.21 15.76
CA GLY A 67 -16.76 -14.72 15.12
C GLY A 67 -17.24 -13.78 14.01
N PHE A 68 -17.28 -12.48 14.28
CA PHE A 68 -17.63 -11.46 13.30
C PHE A 68 -16.60 -11.39 12.17
N LEU A 69 -15.30 -11.47 12.47
CA LEU A 69 -14.25 -11.49 11.46
C LEU A 69 -14.40 -12.71 10.52
N GLN A 70 -14.74 -13.89 11.05
CA GLN A 70 -15.02 -15.08 10.24
C GLN A 70 -16.24 -14.85 9.33
N GLU A 71 -17.28 -14.19 9.82
CA GLU A 71 -18.46 -13.85 9.03
C GLU A 71 -18.10 -12.93 7.84
N VAL A 72 -17.32 -11.87 8.08
CA VAL A 72 -16.92 -10.89 7.05
C VAL A 72 -15.91 -11.47 6.05
N TYR A 73 -14.84 -12.09 6.53
CA TYR A 73 -13.71 -12.48 5.69
C TYR A 73 -13.88 -13.85 5.02
N ILE A 74 -14.78 -14.71 5.51
CA ILE A 74 -15.00 -16.06 4.96
C ILE A 74 -16.40 -16.19 4.39
N LYS A 75 -17.45 -16.10 5.23
CA LYS A 75 -18.82 -16.44 4.81
C LYS A 75 -19.41 -15.41 3.86
N GLN A 76 -19.19 -14.12 4.12
CA GLN A 76 -19.73 -13.00 3.34
C GLN A 76 -18.67 -12.28 2.51
N PHE A 77 -17.55 -12.95 2.21
CA PHE A 77 -16.45 -12.34 1.46
C PHE A 77 -16.88 -11.78 0.10
N SER A 78 -17.90 -12.39 -0.54
CA SER A 78 -18.50 -11.86 -1.77
C SER A 78 -19.03 -10.43 -1.63
N SER A 79 -19.44 -10.01 -0.43
CA SER A 79 -19.87 -8.65 -0.10
C SER A 79 -18.73 -7.74 0.36
N PHE A 80 -17.65 -8.30 0.95
CA PHE A 80 -16.58 -7.54 1.63
C PHE A 80 -15.19 -7.62 0.98
N HIS A 81 -15.09 -8.04 -0.28
CA HIS A 81 -13.81 -8.25 -0.97
C HIS A 81 -13.07 -6.96 -1.38
N SER A 82 -13.70 -5.78 -1.33
CA SER A 82 -13.08 -4.52 -1.75
C SER A 82 -12.32 -3.85 -0.62
N LEU A 83 -11.06 -3.48 -0.87
CA LEU A 83 -10.25 -2.74 0.11
C LEU A 83 -10.73 -1.30 0.26
N ASN A 84 -10.68 -0.80 1.50
CA ASN A 84 -10.91 0.61 1.77
C ASN A 84 -9.63 1.41 1.47
N ILE A 85 -9.55 1.94 0.24
CA ILE A 85 -8.47 2.84 -0.19
C ILE A 85 -8.92 4.30 -0.10
N ALA A 86 -7.96 5.23 -0.03
CA ALA A 86 -8.26 6.66 -0.02
C ALA A 86 -9.13 7.07 -1.21
N ASN A 87 -10.07 7.99 -1.00
CA ASN A 87 -11.07 8.33 -2.01
C ASN A 87 -10.43 8.82 -3.32
N ILE A 88 -9.35 9.59 -3.26
CA ILE A 88 -8.62 10.05 -4.45
C ILE A 88 -7.97 8.94 -5.27
N LEU A 89 -7.78 7.75 -4.68
CA LEU A 89 -7.19 6.58 -5.34
C LEU A 89 -8.25 5.63 -5.91
N ARG A 90 -9.54 5.85 -5.62
CA ARG A 90 -10.67 5.05 -6.12
C ARG A 90 -10.98 5.49 -7.55
N ILE A 91 -10.23 4.95 -8.49
CA ILE A 91 -10.47 5.16 -9.93
C ILE A 91 -11.10 3.90 -10.46
N GLU A 92 -12.40 3.93 -10.76
CA GLU A 92 -13.07 2.78 -11.35
C GLU A 92 -12.75 2.64 -12.86
N ASP A 93 -12.48 3.77 -13.54
CA ASP A 93 -12.42 3.87 -15.01
C ASP A 93 -11.02 3.81 -15.65
N SER A 94 -9.92 3.79 -14.87
CA SER A 94 -8.57 3.74 -15.44
C SER A 94 -8.24 2.34 -15.93
N GLU A 95 -7.75 2.14 -17.16
CA GLU A 95 -7.41 0.82 -17.70
C GLU A 95 -6.25 0.12 -16.97
N SER A 96 -5.39 0.89 -16.28
CA SER A 96 -4.15 0.41 -15.62
C SER A 96 -4.26 0.22 -14.10
N VAL A 97 -5.47 0.02 -13.56
CA VAL A 97 -5.66 -0.22 -12.11
C VAL A 97 -5.12 -1.60 -11.71
N HIS A 98 -4.17 -1.64 -10.79
CA HIS A 98 -3.62 -2.87 -10.22
C HIS A 98 -4.54 -3.51 -9.15
N LEU A 99 -4.30 -4.79 -8.82
CA LEU A 99 -5.17 -5.61 -7.97
C LEU A 99 -5.53 -4.96 -6.63
N LEU A 100 -4.58 -4.31 -5.96
CA LEU A 100 -4.80 -3.68 -4.65
C LEU A 100 -5.72 -2.45 -4.68
N ARG A 101 -5.93 -1.86 -5.86
CA ARG A 101 -6.82 -0.71 -6.07
C ARG A 101 -8.12 -1.08 -6.79
N ALA A 102 -8.18 -2.26 -7.41
CA ALA A 102 -9.38 -2.73 -8.08
C ALA A 102 -10.49 -3.07 -7.07
N SER A 103 -11.74 -2.87 -7.48
CA SER A 103 -12.94 -3.21 -6.71
C SER A 103 -13.86 -4.15 -7.52
N ARG A 104 -14.82 -4.78 -6.84
CA ARG A 104 -15.94 -5.52 -7.47
C ARG A 104 -15.49 -6.56 -8.50
N ALA A 105 -16.16 -6.58 -9.65
CA ALA A 105 -15.93 -7.53 -10.74
C ALA A 105 -14.50 -7.45 -11.30
N ARG A 106 -13.90 -6.25 -11.30
CA ARG A 106 -12.54 -6.05 -11.78
C ARG A 106 -11.52 -6.72 -10.87
N TRP A 107 -11.65 -6.51 -9.56
CA TRP A 107 -10.83 -7.21 -8.56
C TRP A 107 -10.97 -8.73 -8.70
N ARG A 108 -12.21 -9.22 -8.84
CA ARG A 108 -12.48 -10.66 -9.02
C ARG A 108 -11.80 -11.22 -10.27
N ARG A 109 -11.85 -10.51 -11.40
CA ARG A 109 -11.21 -10.91 -12.66
C ARG A 109 -9.68 -10.93 -12.53
N GLN A 110 -9.08 -9.86 -12.01
CA GLN A 110 -7.63 -9.78 -11.81
C GLN A 110 -7.13 -10.85 -10.83
N ARG A 111 -7.87 -11.07 -9.73
CA ARG A 111 -7.53 -12.11 -8.74
C ARG A 111 -7.61 -13.50 -9.35
N HIS A 112 -8.65 -13.78 -10.12
CA HIS A 112 -8.80 -15.06 -10.83
C HIS A 112 -7.62 -15.31 -11.78
N PHE A 113 -7.18 -14.28 -12.50
CA PHE A 113 -6.03 -14.37 -13.41
C PHE A 113 -4.69 -14.58 -12.66
N LEU A 114 -4.50 -13.95 -11.50
CA LEU A 114 -3.25 -14.03 -10.73
C LEU A 114 -3.13 -15.26 -9.83
N ASN A 115 -4.25 -15.85 -9.39
CA ASN A 115 -4.26 -17.00 -8.48
C ASN A 115 -3.41 -18.20 -8.97
N PRO A 116 -3.43 -18.61 -10.26
CA PRO A 116 -2.63 -19.73 -10.74
C PRO A 116 -1.11 -19.55 -10.56
N THR A 117 -0.62 -18.30 -10.61
CA THR A 117 0.80 -17.97 -10.42
C THR A 117 1.31 -18.37 -9.04
N PHE A 118 0.43 -18.38 -8.03
CA PHE A 118 0.76 -18.74 -6.64
C PHE A 118 0.28 -20.16 -6.26
N SER A 119 0.04 -21.03 -7.24
CA SER A 119 -0.24 -22.45 -6.98
C SER A 119 0.97 -23.17 -6.37
N SER A 120 0.74 -24.24 -5.61
CA SER A 120 1.80 -25.02 -4.97
C SER A 120 2.85 -25.53 -5.97
N ALA A 121 2.44 -25.89 -7.19
CA ALA A 121 3.36 -26.30 -8.25
C ALA A 121 4.28 -25.16 -8.69
N LYS A 122 3.74 -23.94 -8.90
CA LYS A 122 4.53 -22.76 -9.27
C LYS A 122 5.44 -22.30 -8.12
N LEU A 123 4.95 -22.33 -6.89
CA LEU A 123 5.77 -22.03 -5.70
C LEU A 123 6.93 -23.02 -5.53
N LYS A 124 6.71 -24.31 -5.82
CA LYS A 124 7.79 -25.31 -5.82
C LYS A 124 8.87 -24.98 -6.86
N LEU A 125 8.48 -24.51 -8.06
CA LEU A 125 9.44 -24.06 -9.07
C LEU A 125 10.21 -22.81 -8.61
N MET A 126 9.53 -21.84 -7.97
CA MET A 126 10.19 -20.64 -7.43
C MET A 126 11.13 -20.95 -6.26
N SER A 127 10.88 -22.03 -5.51
CA SER A 127 11.65 -22.37 -4.31
C SER A 127 13.16 -22.55 -4.58
N THR A 128 13.54 -23.06 -5.75
CA THR A 128 14.95 -23.20 -6.14
C THR A 128 15.62 -21.85 -6.36
N LEU A 129 14.92 -20.89 -6.97
CA LEU A 129 15.40 -19.52 -7.16
C LEU A 129 15.56 -18.80 -5.82
N VAL A 130 14.56 -18.96 -4.93
CA VAL A 130 14.59 -18.42 -3.57
C VAL A 130 15.77 -18.99 -2.78
N HIS A 131 15.99 -20.30 -2.85
CA HIS A 131 17.11 -20.96 -2.20
C HIS A 131 18.45 -20.36 -2.61
N GLY A 132 18.67 -20.19 -3.92
CA GLY A 132 19.90 -19.57 -4.41
C GLY A 132 20.10 -18.14 -3.91
N CYS A 133 19.03 -17.34 -3.80
CA CYS A 133 19.12 -16.01 -3.18
C CYS A 133 19.49 -16.08 -1.69
N ILE A 134 18.94 -17.05 -0.95
CA ILE A 134 19.24 -17.24 0.47
C ILE A 134 20.71 -17.67 0.66
N GLU A 135 21.24 -18.57 -0.16
CA GLU A 135 22.64 -18.98 -0.10
C GLU A 135 23.59 -17.79 -0.29
N VAL A 136 23.30 -16.91 -1.26
CA VAL A 136 24.06 -15.66 -1.44
C VAL A 136 24.04 -14.82 -0.16
N MET A 137 22.87 -14.62 0.45
CA MET A 137 22.76 -13.85 1.69
C MET A 137 23.55 -14.50 2.84
N LEU A 138 23.48 -15.83 2.99
CA LEU A 138 24.18 -16.57 4.05
C LEU A 138 25.70 -16.50 3.86
N ASN A 139 26.19 -16.60 2.63
CA ASN A 139 27.61 -16.44 2.32
C ASN A 139 28.11 -15.03 2.65
N LYS A 140 27.28 -14.00 2.42
CA LYS A 140 27.63 -12.63 2.84
C LYS A 140 27.64 -12.50 4.35
N LEU A 141 26.65 -13.08 5.02
CA LEU A 141 26.57 -13.05 6.47
C LEU A 141 27.78 -13.74 7.11
N SER A 142 28.20 -14.90 6.60
CA SER A 142 29.39 -15.60 7.08
C SER A 142 30.66 -14.76 6.89
N GLN A 143 30.82 -14.11 5.74
CA GLN A 143 31.93 -13.19 5.48
C GLN A 143 31.96 -11.99 6.45
N MET A 144 30.80 -11.42 6.77
CA MET A 144 30.69 -10.30 7.71
C MET A 144 30.99 -10.73 9.16
N THR A 145 30.64 -11.96 9.53
CA THR A 145 30.89 -12.50 10.88
C THR A 145 32.32 -12.99 11.12
N ASN A 146 33.18 -13.01 10.09
CA ASN A 146 34.58 -13.41 10.25
C ASN A 146 35.41 -12.45 11.14
N ASN A 147 34.91 -11.24 11.38
CA ASN A 147 35.51 -10.29 12.31
C ASN A 147 34.68 -10.25 13.60
N GLU A 148 35.31 -10.49 14.76
CA GLU A 148 34.64 -10.79 16.05
C GLU A 148 33.75 -9.68 16.64
N HIS A 149 33.60 -8.52 16.01
CA HIS A 149 32.78 -7.40 16.53
C HIS A 149 31.97 -6.65 15.45
N THR A 150 31.51 -7.34 14.41
CA THR A 150 30.74 -6.69 13.33
C THR A 150 29.25 -6.58 13.67
N GLU A 151 28.76 -5.36 13.86
CA GLU A 151 27.31 -5.10 13.93
C GLU A 151 26.67 -5.27 12.55
N ILE A 152 25.60 -6.07 12.46
CA ILE A 152 24.92 -6.38 11.19
C ILE A 152 23.53 -5.75 11.18
N HIS A 153 23.31 -4.85 10.21
CA HIS A 153 22.00 -4.27 9.97
C HIS A 153 21.08 -5.24 9.21
N ILE A 154 20.47 -6.17 9.94
CA ILE A 154 19.70 -7.29 9.37
C ILE A 154 18.56 -6.86 8.42
N TYR A 155 17.91 -5.73 8.69
CA TYR A 155 16.84 -5.20 7.84
C TYR A 155 17.33 -4.85 6.43
N GLU A 156 18.58 -4.39 6.30
CA GLU A 156 19.13 -4.02 4.99
C GLU A 156 19.46 -5.27 4.16
N LEU A 157 19.92 -6.34 4.82
CA LEU A 157 20.11 -7.64 4.18
C LEU A 157 18.79 -8.22 3.68
N TYR A 158 17.74 -8.23 4.51
CA TYR A 158 16.43 -8.72 4.10
C TYR A 158 15.80 -7.87 3.00
N LYS A 159 16.01 -6.54 3.01
CA LYS A 159 15.54 -5.66 1.92
C LYS A 159 16.13 -6.08 0.57
N ARG A 160 17.45 -6.34 0.54
CA ARG A 160 18.16 -6.77 -0.67
C ARG A 160 17.80 -8.19 -1.09
N LEU A 161 17.72 -9.13 -0.14
CA LEU A 161 17.26 -10.48 -0.38
C LEU A 161 15.87 -10.49 -1.02
N THR A 162 14.93 -9.74 -0.43
CA THR A 162 13.54 -9.65 -0.92
C THR A 162 13.48 -9.11 -2.35
N MET A 163 14.24 -8.04 -2.63
CA MET A 163 14.31 -7.48 -3.98
C MET A 163 14.89 -8.48 -4.98
N ASN A 164 15.98 -9.17 -4.62
CA ASN A 164 16.61 -10.18 -5.47
C ASN A 164 15.65 -11.35 -5.77
N VAL A 165 14.92 -11.83 -4.76
CA VAL A 165 13.90 -12.87 -4.91
C VAL A 165 12.79 -12.42 -5.87
N ILE A 166 12.29 -11.18 -5.74
CA ILE A 166 11.27 -10.63 -6.65
C ILE A 166 11.83 -10.57 -8.08
N CYS A 167 13.04 -10.04 -8.27
CA CYS A 167 13.69 -9.95 -9.58
C CYS A 167 13.81 -11.31 -10.27
N ARG A 168 14.31 -12.32 -9.56
CA ARG A 168 14.49 -13.66 -10.12
C ARG A 168 13.17 -14.39 -10.35
N CYS A 169 12.23 -14.31 -9.41
CA CYS A 169 10.97 -15.08 -9.50
C CYS A 169 9.94 -14.44 -10.41
N ALA A 170 9.78 -13.11 -10.37
CA ALA A 170 8.75 -12.41 -11.11
C ALA A 170 9.20 -12.00 -12.51
N PHE A 171 10.46 -11.58 -12.66
CA PHE A 171 10.99 -11.07 -13.94
C PHE A 171 11.96 -12.05 -14.61
N GLY A 172 12.43 -13.08 -13.90
CA GLY A 172 13.40 -14.04 -14.47
C GLY A 172 14.81 -13.47 -14.60
N ILE A 173 15.12 -12.35 -13.93
CA ILE A 173 16.37 -11.62 -14.12
C ILE A 173 17.28 -11.87 -12.93
N ASP A 174 18.49 -12.33 -13.22
CA ASP A 174 19.55 -12.45 -12.22
C ASP A 174 20.25 -11.10 -12.05
N THR A 175 19.59 -10.23 -11.30
CA THR A 175 20.20 -8.99 -10.82
C THR A 175 20.89 -9.29 -9.49
N ASP A 176 22.19 -9.05 -9.41
CA ASP A 176 22.97 -9.22 -8.18
C ASP A 176 22.67 -8.11 -7.14
N MET A 177 21.39 -7.93 -6.81
CA MET A 177 20.84 -6.90 -5.93
C MET A 177 21.40 -6.99 -4.50
N GLN A 178 21.95 -8.14 -4.13
CA GLN A 178 22.56 -8.34 -2.83
C GLN A 178 23.94 -7.72 -2.77
N ASN A 179 24.73 -7.78 -3.84
CA ASN A 179 26.07 -7.17 -3.93
C ASN A 179 26.02 -5.72 -4.44
N ASP A 180 25.13 -5.40 -5.36
CA ASP A 180 24.97 -4.05 -5.90
C ASP A 180 24.06 -3.17 -5.01
N ILE A 181 24.68 -2.51 -4.02
CA ILE A 181 24.01 -1.61 -3.08
C ILE A 181 23.45 -0.36 -3.78
N ASN A 182 24.10 0.04 -4.88
CA ASN A 182 23.75 1.25 -5.62
C ASN A 182 22.78 0.97 -6.76
N ASN A 183 22.17 -0.21 -6.79
CA ASN A 183 21.23 -0.57 -7.82
C ASN A 183 20.03 0.40 -7.84
N PRO A 184 19.73 1.03 -8.99
CA PRO A 184 18.69 2.05 -9.07
C PRO A 184 17.30 1.48 -8.74
N TYR A 185 17.01 0.22 -9.12
CA TYR A 185 15.72 -0.40 -8.81
C TYR A 185 15.55 -0.65 -7.32
N LEU A 186 16.62 -1.03 -6.61
CA LEU A 186 16.60 -1.22 -5.16
C LEU A 186 16.35 0.11 -4.43
N GLN A 187 17.08 1.16 -4.81
CA GLN A 187 16.96 2.48 -4.18
C GLN A 187 15.59 3.11 -4.43
N ILE A 188 15.11 3.03 -5.67
CA ILE A 188 13.84 3.65 -6.06
C ILE A 188 12.66 2.87 -5.46
N SER A 189 12.70 1.54 -5.46
CA SER A 189 11.68 0.74 -4.77
C SER A 189 11.63 1.09 -3.28
N ALA A 190 12.77 1.21 -2.62
CA ALA A 190 12.83 1.63 -1.22
C ALA A 190 12.26 3.04 -1.00
N ALA A 191 12.47 3.96 -1.93
CA ALA A 191 11.91 5.31 -1.86
C ALA A 191 10.39 5.32 -2.07
N VAL A 192 9.85 4.47 -2.96
CA VAL A 192 8.40 4.27 -3.13
C VAL A 192 7.74 3.82 -1.83
N PHE A 193 8.31 2.81 -1.15
CA PHE A 193 7.76 2.28 0.10
C PHE A 193 7.90 3.22 1.31
N LYS A 194 8.74 4.26 1.23
CA LYS A 194 8.85 5.29 2.28
C LYS A 194 7.71 6.31 2.23
N ILE A 195 6.96 6.39 1.13
CA ILE A 195 5.87 7.35 0.97
C ILE A 195 4.67 6.89 1.78
N ASP A 196 4.37 7.57 2.89
CA ASP A 196 3.10 7.40 3.58
C ASP A 196 2.02 8.25 2.92
N LEU A 197 1.14 7.60 2.18
CA LEU A 197 0.03 8.25 1.48
C LEU A 197 -0.92 8.98 2.46
N ASN A 198 -1.00 8.56 3.72
CA ASN A 198 -1.87 9.19 4.72
C ASN A 198 -1.34 10.54 5.21
N GLU A 199 -0.05 10.82 5.03
CA GLU A 199 0.56 12.12 5.37
C GLU A 199 0.33 13.19 4.29
N LEU A 200 -0.04 12.79 3.07
CA LEU A 200 -0.25 13.70 1.96
C LEU A 200 -1.53 14.53 2.15
N GLN A 201 -1.40 15.85 2.15
CA GLN A 201 -2.50 16.77 2.45
C GLN A 201 -3.69 16.61 1.49
N PHE A 202 -3.42 16.41 0.19
CA PHE A 202 -4.47 16.19 -0.81
C PHE A 202 -5.23 14.87 -0.57
N VAL A 203 -4.55 13.82 -0.08
CA VAL A 203 -5.19 12.56 0.31
C VAL A 203 -6.10 12.80 1.52
N ARG A 204 -5.59 13.48 2.55
CA ARG A 204 -6.37 13.87 3.75
C ARG A 204 -7.62 14.69 3.39
N LEU A 205 -7.49 15.68 2.50
CA LEU A 205 -8.61 16.49 2.01
C LEU A 205 -9.65 15.64 1.27
N SER A 206 -9.22 14.74 0.38
CA SER A 206 -10.12 13.84 -0.35
C SER A 206 -10.89 12.88 0.57
N ASN A 207 -10.29 12.52 1.69
CA ASN A 207 -10.86 11.62 2.67
C ASN A 207 -11.87 12.33 3.59
N LEU A 208 -11.64 13.61 3.91
CA LEU A 208 -12.60 14.44 4.65
C LEU A 208 -13.83 14.79 3.81
N ILE A 209 -13.61 15.20 2.56
CA ILE A 209 -14.65 15.66 1.64
C ILE A 209 -14.61 14.78 0.37
N PRO A 210 -15.28 13.62 0.36
CA PRO A 210 -15.24 12.68 -0.76
C PRO A 210 -15.66 13.29 -2.10
N ILE A 211 -16.52 14.31 -2.08
CA ILE A 211 -16.97 15.04 -3.29
C ILE A 211 -15.78 15.70 -4.01
N LEU A 212 -14.74 16.12 -3.28
CA LEU A 212 -13.53 16.71 -3.87
C LEU A 212 -12.56 15.67 -4.42
N ALA A 213 -12.77 14.37 -4.17
CA ALA A 213 -11.83 13.34 -4.60
C ALA A 213 -11.67 13.28 -6.12
N CYS A 214 -12.79 13.28 -6.86
CA CYS A 214 -12.78 13.25 -8.33
C CYS A 214 -12.11 14.48 -8.96
N PRO A 215 -12.49 15.74 -8.62
CA PRO A 215 -11.83 16.91 -9.20
C PRO A 215 -10.36 17.00 -8.81
N LEU A 216 -10.01 16.69 -7.55
CA LEU A 216 -8.62 16.69 -7.09
C LEU A 216 -7.79 15.63 -7.83
N HIS A 217 -8.35 14.45 -8.05
CA HIS A 217 -7.74 13.42 -8.87
C HIS A 217 -7.49 13.91 -10.30
N TYR A 218 -8.50 14.49 -10.96
CA TYR A 218 -8.38 15.00 -12.33
C TYR A 218 -7.33 16.11 -12.42
N ILE A 219 -7.28 17.03 -11.44
CA ILE A 219 -6.26 18.07 -11.35
C ILE A 219 -4.87 17.46 -11.22
N LEU A 220 -4.66 16.51 -10.29
CA LEU A 220 -3.36 15.85 -10.13
C LEU A 220 -2.94 15.08 -11.39
N PHE A 221 -3.88 14.39 -12.03
CA PHE A 221 -3.62 13.68 -13.28
C PHE A 221 -3.29 14.63 -14.44
N SER A 222 -3.99 15.75 -14.54
CA SER A 222 -3.72 16.80 -15.54
C SER A 222 -2.35 17.42 -15.32
N ILE A 223 -2.02 17.74 -14.06
CA ILE A 223 -0.70 18.23 -13.68
C ILE A 223 0.37 17.20 -14.06
N ALA A 224 0.17 15.92 -13.72
CA ALA A 224 1.11 14.87 -14.08
C ALA A 224 1.28 14.73 -15.61
N THR A 225 0.18 14.83 -16.36
CA THR A 225 0.22 14.77 -17.83
C THR A 225 0.93 15.98 -18.43
N ILE A 226 0.68 17.18 -17.91
CA ILE A 226 1.35 18.42 -18.32
C ILE A 226 2.84 18.34 -17.96
N CYS A 227 3.18 17.87 -16.76
CA CYS A 227 4.57 17.63 -16.36
C CYS A 227 5.24 16.64 -17.32
N ASN A 228 4.59 15.53 -17.68
CA ASN A 228 5.13 14.57 -18.65
C ASN A 228 5.36 15.21 -20.03
N LYS A 229 4.43 16.01 -20.54
CA LYS A 229 4.62 16.73 -21.81
C LYS A 229 5.70 17.81 -21.74
N LEU A 230 5.81 18.51 -20.61
CA LEU A 230 6.87 19.49 -20.38
C LEU A 230 8.25 18.83 -20.30
N ILE A 231 8.32 17.59 -19.78
CA ILE A 231 9.54 16.77 -19.80
C ILE A 231 9.96 16.43 -21.23
N GLU A 232 9.02 16.05 -22.09
CA GLU A 232 9.31 15.82 -23.52
C GLU A 232 9.81 17.09 -24.23
N LEU A 233 9.30 18.26 -23.83
CA LEU A 233 9.66 19.56 -24.42
C LEU A 233 10.99 20.12 -23.87
N ILE A 234 11.35 19.83 -22.63
CA ILE A 234 12.56 20.36 -21.97
C ILE A 234 13.35 19.19 -21.35
N PRO A 235 14.28 18.58 -22.10
CA PRO A 235 15.03 17.39 -21.66
C PRO A 235 15.80 17.59 -20.36
N PHE A 236 16.24 18.83 -20.07
CA PHE A 236 16.92 19.20 -18.83
C PHE A 236 16.06 18.98 -17.57
N LEU A 237 14.74 19.19 -17.65
CA LEU A 237 13.82 18.91 -16.54
C LEU A 237 13.50 17.42 -16.40
N GLY A 238 13.64 16.65 -17.49
CA GLY A 238 13.50 15.19 -17.48
C GLY A 238 14.45 14.53 -16.49
N ASN A 239 15.68 15.02 -16.36
CA ASN A 239 16.66 14.48 -15.41
C ASN A 239 16.22 14.65 -13.94
N TYR A 240 15.56 15.76 -13.59
CA TYR A 240 15.09 16.01 -12.23
C TYR A 240 13.81 15.27 -11.87
N ILE A 241 12.87 15.13 -12.81
CA ILE A 241 11.59 14.45 -12.54
C ILE A 241 11.73 12.92 -12.65
N GLN A 242 12.72 12.41 -13.40
CA GLN A 242 13.14 11.01 -13.35
C GLN A 242 13.65 10.59 -11.96
N GLU A 243 13.93 11.50 -11.03
CA GLU A 243 14.22 11.13 -9.65
C GLU A 243 12.96 10.87 -8.80
N ILE A 244 11.75 11.18 -9.30
CA ILE A 244 10.50 10.89 -8.58
C ILE A 244 10.28 9.36 -8.56
N PRO A 245 10.34 8.71 -7.39
CA PRO A 245 10.47 7.25 -7.32
C PRO A 245 9.34 6.48 -8.04
N ASN A 246 8.09 6.90 -7.83
CA ASN A 246 6.92 6.24 -8.41
C ASN A 246 6.89 6.36 -9.94
N LEU A 247 7.19 7.55 -10.48
CA LEU A 247 7.12 7.80 -11.92
C LEU A 247 8.28 7.11 -12.66
N TRP A 248 9.48 7.16 -12.09
CA TRP A 248 10.62 6.44 -12.64
C TRP A 248 10.36 4.94 -12.73
N LEU A 249 9.83 4.34 -11.64
CA LEU A 249 9.59 2.90 -11.59
C LEU A 249 8.55 2.49 -12.63
N ILE A 250 7.42 3.20 -12.72
CA ILE A 250 6.37 2.88 -13.69
C ILE A 250 6.89 2.95 -15.14
N ASN A 251 7.71 3.96 -15.46
CA ASN A 251 8.20 4.16 -16.81
C ASN A 251 9.29 3.16 -17.23
N ARG A 252 10.06 2.61 -16.29
CA ARG A 252 11.20 1.72 -16.58
C ARG A 252 10.98 0.24 -16.21
N VAL A 253 9.89 -0.10 -15.53
CA VAL A 253 9.55 -1.51 -15.26
C VAL A 253 9.33 -2.29 -16.55
N GLN A 254 8.84 -1.66 -17.62
CA GLN A 254 8.66 -2.36 -18.90
C GLN A 254 10.00 -2.73 -19.55
N ASP A 255 11.03 -1.90 -19.37
CA ASP A 255 12.38 -2.18 -19.87
C ASP A 255 12.95 -3.45 -19.22
N VAL A 256 12.68 -3.64 -17.93
CA VAL A 256 13.06 -4.84 -17.18
C VAL A 256 12.40 -6.09 -17.77
N VAL A 257 11.11 -6.02 -18.12
CA VAL A 257 10.36 -7.16 -18.67
C VAL A 257 10.81 -7.53 -20.09
N ASN A 258 11.39 -6.59 -20.84
CA ASN A 258 11.76 -6.77 -22.24
C ASN A 258 13.24 -7.19 -22.46
N LEU A 259 14.02 -7.38 -21.38
CA LEU A 259 15.39 -7.92 -21.40
C LEU A 259 15.38 -9.45 -21.50
#